data_AF-A0A2V9TFM0-F1
#
_entry.id   AF-A0A2V9TFM0-F1
#
_cell.length_a   1.000
_cell.length_b   1.000
_cell.length_c   1.000
_cell.angle_alpha   90.00
_cell.angle_beta   90.00
_cell.angle_gamma   90.00
#
_symmetry.space_group_name_H-M   'P 1'
#
loop_
_entity.id
_entity.type
_entity.pdbx_description
1 polymer ?
#
loop_
_entity_poly.entity_id
_entity_poly.type
_entity_poly.pdbx_seq_one_letter_code
_entity_poly.pdbx_strand_id
1 'polypeptide(L)'
;MVEDPKWELAILATVQGFYEKLLQDSVGGEVPVPIGLEAISLQQADGDVHETLAAMRRWLRLLDMAITPAMLRHAFTPDTDPEIAEAMLRYFSRAKDVSDINRDKTDLVTTFLYRRPRVPGQWERRGYGLDGSLPLSPFEIALIEILAESDTPAVPEEHVQVLRRFDSLQQEAESFSDLNALLESGIIPRVRELKQSLELSFYHPGVLATIAPYNAAFGKKFDELFLAAAAEIKNFAQALDEQGGSILGNVDGIDVTVEDVSAMEAGELLRIDYATALKKFERVSKLRKALERRPPIRGAAKAATPRRVSKTARASATAAVVRRPSLDVHAMREAVTPAQLSAEETRLLQVDESIRVFVRVADPKFCQIVPMRFFNLILSPAEADAYCADYRRQKDKGILAEVARVLLRAVAVSARMTTELEELKRCENSASLWKLHADSLIVLLEIASTLNDKAERLLAHFEHEDSLPHSVAIRSSMQKLRDCAELAVATLTGDQDQKSAAAASS
;
A
#
# COMPACT_ATOMS: atom_id res chain seq x y z
N MET A 1 5.97 -18.42 14.64
CA MET A 1 5.65 -17.37 15.64
C MET A 1 4.15 -17.14 15.59
N VAL A 2 3.48 -17.04 16.73
CA VAL A 2 2.01 -16.97 16.79
C VAL A 2 1.63 -15.49 16.70
N GLU A 3 1.01 -15.12 15.58
CA GLU A 3 0.39 -13.80 15.36
C GLU A 3 -0.60 -13.49 16.49
N ASP A 4 -0.84 -12.21 16.79
CA ASP A 4 -2.00 -11.85 17.59
C ASP A 4 -3.25 -12.22 16.78
N PRO A 5 -4.01 -13.25 17.20
CA PRO A 5 -5.10 -13.78 16.40
C PRO A 5 -6.22 -12.74 16.22
N LYS A 6 -6.31 -11.74 17.10
CA LYS A 6 -7.27 -10.64 16.98
C LYS A 6 -6.88 -9.66 15.87
N TRP A 7 -5.59 -9.38 15.72
CA TRP A 7 -5.07 -8.49 14.67
C TRP A 7 -5.26 -9.10 13.28
N GLU A 8 -4.95 -10.39 13.16
CA GLU A 8 -5.23 -11.13 11.94
C GLU A 8 -6.73 -11.13 11.62
N LEU A 9 -7.59 -11.39 12.61
CA LEU A 9 -9.03 -11.46 12.38
C LEU A 9 -9.59 -10.14 11.88
N ALA A 10 -9.11 -9.00 12.39
CA ALA A 10 -9.53 -7.69 11.92
C ALA A 10 -9.09 -7.40 10.49
N ILE A 11 -7.87 -7.79 10.10
CA ILE A 11 -7.42 -7.69 8.70
C ILE A 11 -8.31 -8.50 7.79
N LEU A 12 -8.59 -9.75 8.17
CA LEU A 12 -9.44 -10.63 7.39
C LEU A 12 -10.88 -10.11 7.31
N ALA A 13 -11.40 -9.49 8.38
CA ALA A 13 -12.70 -8.84 8.37
C ALA A 13 -12.76 -7.65 7.38
N THR A 14 -11.70 -6.83 7.31
CA THR A 14 -11.59 -5.74 6.32
C THR A 14 -11.60 -6.29 4.89
N VAL A 15 -10.87 -7.38 4.64
CA VAL A 15 -10.87 -8.06 3.33
C VAL A 15 -12.25 -8.64 3.00
N GLN A 16 -12.90 -9.27 3.97
CA GLN A 16 -14.25 -9.83 3.81
C GLN A 16 -15.25 -8.74 3.41
N GLY A 17 -15.32 -7.64 4.16
CA GLY A 17 -16.26 -6.55 3.87
C GLY A 17 -16.04 -5.94 2.48
N PHE A 18 -14.78 -5.85 2.04
CA PHE A 18 -14.44 -5.39 0.70
C PHE A 18 -14.89 -6.39 -0.39
N TYR A 19 -14.65 -7.69 -0.20
CA TYR A 19 -15.07 -8.74 -1.13
C TYR A 19 -16.59 -8.87 -1.23
N GLU A 20 -17.29 -8.80 -0.10
CA GLU A 20 -18.75 -8.83 -0.08
C GLU A 20 -19.33 -7.67 -0.89
N LYS A 21 -18.86 -6.44 -0.67
CA LYS A 21 -19.29 -5.27 -1.44
C LYS A 21 -19.07 -5.47 -2.95
N LEU A 22 -17.89 -5.96 -3.32
CA LEU A 22 -17.52 -6.17 -4.72
C LEU A 22 -18.38 -7.25 -5.41
N LEU A 23 -18.74 -8.30 -4.68
CA LEU A 23 -19.61 -9.35 -5.16
C LEU A 23 -21.08 -8.94 -5.18
N GLN A 24 -21.54 -8.15 -4.21
CA GLN A 24 -22.91 -7.60 -4.19
C GLN A 24 -23.20 -6.79 -5.46
N ASP A 25 -22.26 -5.94 -5.87
CA ASP A 25 -22.36 -5.15 -7.11
C ASP A 25 -22.43 -6.05 -8.35
N SER A 26 -21.75 -7.20 -8.33
CA SER A 26 -21.69 -8.13 -9.46
C SER A 26 -22.89 -9.09 -9.53
N VAL A 27 -23.42 -9.51 -8.38
CA VAL A 27 -24.53 -10.47 -8.26
C VAL A 27 -25.89 -9.75 -8.24
N GLY A 28 -25.93 -8.46 -7.90
CA GLY A 28 -27.16 -7.67 -7.82
C GLY A 28 -27.99 -7.96 -6.57
N GLY A 29 -27.36 -8.44 -5.50
CA GLY A 29 -28.01 -8.83 -4.24
C GLY A 29 -27.02 -9.08 -3.12
N GLU A 30 -27.53 -9.29 -1.90
CA GLU A 30 -26.69 -9.54 -0.71
C GLU A 30 -25.92 -10.87 -0.83
N VAL A 31 -24.65 -10.84 -0.41
CA VAL A 31 -23.81 -12.04 -0.31
C VAL A 31 -24.04 -12.64 1.08
N PRO A 32 -24.55 -13.89 1.19
CA PRO A 32 -24.84 -14.49 2.48
C PRO A 32 -23.54 -14.79 3.23
N VAL A 33 -23.42 -14.24 4.42
CA VAL A 33 -22.26 -14.43 5.31
C VAL A 33 -22.51 -15.62 6.23
N PRO A 34 -21.54 -16.54 6.40
CA PRO A 34 -21.67 -17.63 7.36
C PRO A 34 -21.90 -17.12 8.80
N ILE A 35 -22.73 -17.84 9.54
CA ILE A 35 -23.03 -17.54 10.95
C ILE A 35 -21.73 -17.46 11.75
N GLY A 36 -21.55 -16.38 12.51
CA GLY A 36 -20.36 -16.14 13.33
C GLY A 36 -19.26 -15.32 12.65
N LEU A 37 -19.40 -15.02 11.34
CA LEU A 37 -18.51 -14.12 10.59
C LEU A 37 -19.17 -12.78 10.25
N GLU A 38 -20.36 -12.50 10.77
CA GLU A 38 -21.00 -11.20 10.60
C GLU A 38 -20.24 -10.12 11.39
N ALA A 39 -20.27 -8.88 10.89
CA ALA A 39 -19.58 -7.75 11.54
C ALA A 39 -19.94 -7.60 13.04
N ILE A 40 -21.19 -7.89 13.42
CA ILE A 40 -21.66 -7.83 14.80
C ILE A 40 -21.06 -8.97 15.64
N SER A 41 -20.99 -10.18 15.08
CA SER A 41 -20.42 -11.36 15.74
C SER A 41 -18.90 -11.21 15.95
N LEU A 42 -18.19 -10.60 14.99
CA LEU A 42 -16.76 -10.33 15.07
C LEU A 42 -16.41 -9.28 16.15
N GLN A 43 -17.30 -8.33 16.41
CA GLN A 43 -17.13 -7.32 17.46
C GLN A 43 -17.36 -7.88 18.87
N GLN A 44 -18.19 -8.93 18.99
CA GLN A 44 -18.57 -9.57 20.26
C GLN A 44 -17.79 -10.87 20.53
N ALA A 45 -16.77 -11.18 19.74
CA ALA A 45 -16.02 -12.42 19.83
C ALA A 45 -15.13 -12.47 21.09
N ASP A 46 -15.74 -12.81 22.23
CA ASP A 46 -15.08 -13.29 23.44
C ASP A 46 -14.83 -14.83 23.40
N GLY A 47 -15.18 -15.48 22.28
CA GLY A 47 -14.99 -16.92 22.03
C GLY A 47 -13.59 -17.31 21.55
N ASP A 48 -13.41 -18.57 21.10
CA ASP A 48 -12.13 -19.04 20.57
C ASP A 48 -11.78 -18.39 19.22
N VAL A 49 -11.00 -17.31 19.29
CA VAL A 49 -10.53 -16.52 18.14
C VAL A 49 -9.88 -17.40 17.07
N HIS A 50 -9.24 -18.52 17.45
CA HIS A 50 -8.58 -19.41 16.48
C HIS A 50 -9.58 -20.18 15.62
N GLU A 51 -10.72 -20.59 16.17
CA GLU A 51 -11.78 -21.24 15.42
C GLU A 51 -12.42 -20.26 14.44
N THR A 52 -12.72 -19.04 14.91
CA THR A 52 -13.24 -17.94 14.07
C THR A 52 -12.27 -17.60 12.95
N LEU A 53 -10.97 -17.49 13.23
CA LEU A 53 -9.93 -17.29 12.23
C LEU A 53 -9.89 -18.41 11.19
N ALA A 54 -9.98 -19.66 11.63
CA ALA A 54 -9.97 -20.80 10.71
C ALA A 54 -11.21 -20.79 9.79
N ALA A 55 -12.38 -20.43 10.31
CA ALA A 55 -13.60 -20.24 9.52
C ALA A 55 -13.45 -19.07 8.54
N MET A 56 -12.97 -17.93 9.00
CA MET A 56 -12.72 -16.72 8.22
C MET A 56 -11.76 -17.00 7.04
N ARG A 57 -10.63 -17.68 7.30
CA ARG A 57 -9.67 -18.05 6.24
C ARG A 57 -10.30 -18.95 5.17
N ARG A 58 -11.17 -19.90 5.55
CA ARG A 58 -11.88 -20.76 4.58
C ARG A 58 -12.90 -19.97 3.77
N TRP A 59 -13.65 -19.09 4.43
CA TRP A 59 -14.63 -18.23 3.77
C TRP A 59 -13.97 -17.27 2.77
N LEU A 60 -12.89 -16.60 3.18
CA LEU A 60 -12.14 -15.71 2.30
C LEU A 60 -11.52 -16.42 1.11
N ARG A 61 -11.05 -17.67 1.26
CA ARG A 61 -10.58 -18.46 0.10
C ARG A 61 -11.69 -18.69 -0.92
N LEU A 62 -12.92 -18.96 -0.46
CA LEU A 62 -14.06 -19.14 -1.35
C LEU A 62 -14.42 -17.82 -2.05
N LEU A 63 -14.49 -16.71 -1.31
CA LEU A 63 -14.74 -15.40 -1.89
C LEU A 63 -13.65 -15.02 -2.90
N ASP A 64 -12.38 -15.25 -2.56
CA ASP A 64 -11.23 -14.94 -3.41
C ASP A 64 -11.26 -15.66 -4.76
N MET A 65 -11.80 -16.89 -4.82
CA MET A 65 -12.02 -17.61 -6.08
C MET A 65 -13.04 -16.92 -6.98
N ALA A 66 -14.00 -16.19 -6.42
CA ALA A 66 -14.99 -15.42 -7.18
C ALA A 66 -14.50 -14.01 -7.57
N ILE A 67 -13.47 -13.49 -6.89
CA ILE A 67 -12.88 -12.18 -7.21
C ILE A 67 -11.88 -12.31 -8.35
N THR A 68 -12.11 -11.57 -9.43
CA THR A 68 -11.15 -11.46 -10.55
C THR A 68 -10.24 -10.23 -10.42
N PRO A 69 -9.04 -10.22 -11.04
CA PRO A 69 -8.19 -9.03 -11.06
C PRO A 69 -8.88 -7.81 -11.69
N ALA A 70 -9.77 -8.02 -12.67
CA ALA A 70 -10.54 -6.95 -13.29
C ALA A 70 -11.53 -6.30 -12.31
N MET A 71 -12.19 -7.09 -11.46
CA MET A 71 -13.08 -6.57 -10.41
C MET A 71 -12.30 -5.71 -9.41
N LEU A 72 -11.11 -6.16 -8.97
CA LEU A 72 -10.24 -5.34 -8.11
C LEU A 72 -9.84 -4.03 -8.79
N ARG A 73 -9.47 -4.07 -10.07
CA ARG A 73 -9.12 -2.86 -10.84
C ARG A 73 -10.23 -1.83 -10.82
N HIS A 74 -11.48 -2.29 -10.91
CA HIS A 74 -12.65 -1.41 -10.90
C HIS A 74 -12.94 -0.87 -9.49
N ALA A 75 -12.76 -1.70 -8.48
CA ALA A 75 -13.05 -1.37 -7.09
C ALA A 75 -12.04 -0.41 -6.46
N PHE A 76 -10.76 -0.49 -6.84
CA PHE A 76 -9.70 0.40 -6.38
C PHE A 76 -9.73 1.74 -7.13
N THR A 77 -10.48 2.69 -6.56
CA THR A 77 -10.64 4.05 -7.06
C THR A 77 -9.77 5.03 -6.26
N PRO A 78 -9.61 6.29 -6.73
CA PRO A 78 -8.89 7.30 -5.96
C PRO A 78 -9.45 7.56 -4.54
N ASP A 79 -10.72 7.23 -4.33
CA ASP A 79 -11.43 7.42 -3.06
C ASP A 79 -11.37 6.17 -2.16
N THR A 80 -10.78 5.06 -2.65
CA THR A 80 -10.59 3.86 -1.83
C THR A 80 -9.56 4.13 -0.75
N ASP A 81 -9.93 3.80 0.49
CA ASP A 81 -9.03 3.90 1.63
C ASP A 81 -7.77 3.03 1.42
N PRO A 82 -6.55 3.62 1.48
CA PRO A 82 -5.30 2.87 1.41
C PRO A 82 -5.21 1.71 2.42
N GLU A 83 -5.89 1.80 3.56
CA GLU A 83 -5.93 0.73 4.56
C GLU A 83 -6.51 -0.57 4.01
N ILE A 84 -7.56 -0.49 3.18
CA ILE A 84 -8.16 -1.66 2.52
C ILE A 84 -7.13 -2.30 1.59
N ALA A 85 -6.40 -1.50 0.81
CA ALA A 85 -5.36 -2.00 -0.08
C ALA A 85 -4.21 -2.68 0.69
N GLU A 86 -3.83 -2.16 1.86
CA GLU A 86 -2.83 -2.80 2.71
C GLU A 86 -3.31 -4.11 3.33
N ALA A 87 -4.55 -4.15 3.82
CA ALA A 87 -5.15 -5.39 4.34
C ALA A 87 -5.19 -6.48 3.26
N MET A 88 -5.54 -6.10 2.03
CA MET A 88 -5.51 -6.97 0.85
C MET A 88 -4.08 -7.45 0.53
N LEU A 89 -3.09 -6.55 0.58
CA LEU A 89 -1.69 -6.91 0.35
C LEU A 89 -1.18 -7.90 1.42
N ARG A 90 -1.54 -7.70 2.69
CA ARG A 90 -1.24 -8.63 3.78
C ARG A 90 -1.90 -9.99 3.54
N TYR A 91 -3.17 -10.01 3.12
CA TYR A 91 -3.88 -11.25 2.80
C TYR A 91 -3.18 -12.05 1.68
N PHE A 92 -2.85 -11.40 0.55
CA PHE A 92 -2.21 -12.09 -0.57
C PHE A 92 -0.77 -12.54 -0.28
N SER A 93 0.02 -11.69 0.38
CA SER A 93 1.41 -12.01 0.75
C SER A 93 1.51 -13.15 1.76
N ARG A 94 0.50 -13.34 2.63
CA ARG A 94 0.42 -14.49 3.55
C ARG A 94 -0.03 -15.76 2.88
N ALA A 95 -0.98 -15.67 1.94
CA ALA A 95 -1.43 -16.83 1.17
C ALA A 95 -0.28 -17.45 0.37
N LYS A 96 0.69 -16.64 -0.10
CA LYS A 96 1.88 -17.06 -0.89
C LYS A 96 1.51 -18.02 -2.02
N ASP A 97 0.35 -17.78 -2.63
CA ASP A 97 -0.13 -18.59 -3.73
C ASP A 97 0.66 -18.26 -5.00
N VAL A 98 1.13 -19.28 -5.71
CA VAL A 98 1.87 -19.12 -6.96
C VAL A 98 0.96 -18.93 -8.17
N SER A 99 -0.36 -18.95 -7.98
CA SER A 99 -1.32 -18.74 -9.07
C SER A 99 -1.15 -17.37 -9.74
N ASP A 100 -1.18 -17.38 -11.07
CA ASP A 100 -1.11 -16.16 -11.88
C ASP A 100 -2.20 -15.15 -11.49
N ILE A 101 -3.39 -15.62 -11.12
CA ILE A 101 -4.50 -14.78 -10.70
C ILE A 101 -4.14 -14.00 -9.42
N ASN A 102 -3.61 -14.66 -8.40
CA ASN A 102 -3.27 -14.01 -7.15
C ASN A 102 -2.04 -13.10 -7.27
N ARG A 103 -1.10 -13.43 -8.17
CA ARG A 103 -0.03 -12.51 -8.56
C ARG A 103 -0.57 -11.26 -9.23
N ASP A 104 -1.48 -11.39 -10.19
CA ASP A 104 -2.11 -10.25 -10.88
C ASP A 104 -2.89 -9.36 -9.88
N LYS A 105 -3.59 -9.95 -8.91
CA LYS A 105 -4.26 -9.19 -7.81
C LYS A 105 -3.25 -8.45 -6.93
N THR A 106 -2.15 -9.12 -6.54
CA THR A 106 -1.09 -8.54 -5.70
C THR A 106 -0.37 -7.41 -6.42
N ASP A 107 -0.04 -7.60 -7.70
CA ASP A 107 0.57 -6.62 -8.59
C ASP A 107 -0.30 -5.36 -8.67
N LEU A 108 -1.61 -5.55 -8.81
CA LEU A 108 -2.59 -4.46 -8.87
C LEU A 108 -2.66 -3.68 -7.57
N VAL A 109 -2.82 -4.36 -6.44
CA VAL A 109 -2.89 -3.74 -5.10
C VAL A 109 -1.61 -2.99 -4.77
N THR A 110 -0.45 -3.58 -5.04
CA THR A 110 0.85 -2.95 -4.81
C THR A 110 1.02 -1.71 -5.70
N THR A 111 0.63 -1.80 -6.97
CA THR A 111 0.66 -0.65 -7.90
C THR A 111 -0.31 0.45 -7.47
N PHE A 112 -1.47 0.10 -6.91
CA PHE A 112 -2.40 1.06 -6.34
C PHE A 112 -1.78 1.83 -5.17
N LEU A 113 -1.17 1.12 -4.21
CA LEU A 113 -0.47 1.73 -3.06
C LEU A 113 0.66 2.66 -3.51
N TYR A 114 1.41 2.27 -4.54
CA TYR A 114 2.43 3.14 -5.12
C TYR A 114 1.85 4.41 -5.76
N ARG A 115 0.74 4.30 -6.51
CA ARG A 115 0.10 5.48 -7.13
C ARG A 115 -0.56 6.41 -6.12
N ARG A 116 -0.94 5.88 -4.96
CA ARG A 116 -1.70 6.58 -3.92
C ARG A 116 -0.96 6.50 -2.58
N PRO A 117 0.17 7.21 -2.46
CA PRO A 117 0.85 7.31 -1.17
C PRO A 117 -0.10 7.91 -0.13
N ARG A 118 0.02 7.44 1.10
CA ARG A 118 -0.72 7.99 2.24
C ARG A 118 -0.35 9.45 2.55
N VAL A 119 0.81 9.90 2.08
CA VAL A 119 1.26 11.30 2.15
C VAL A 119 1.67 11.75 0.73
N PRO A 120 1.11 12.84 0.19
CA PRO A 120 1.55 13.35 -1.11
C PRO A 120 3.07 13.61 -1.15
N GLY A 121 3.72 13.17 -2.23
CA GLY A 121 5.18 13.28 -2.40
C GLY A 121 6.01 12.33 -1.53
N GLN A 122 5.40 11.36 -0.83
CA GLN A 122 6.10 10.41 0.03
C GLN A 122 7.25 9.67 -0.69
N TRP A 123 7.04 9.29 -1.95
CA TRP A 123 8.05 8.55 -2.73
C TRP A 123 9.16 9.43 -3.32
N GLU A 124 8.94 10.76 -3.36
CA GLU A 124 9.91 11.73 -3.89
C GLU A 124 10.98 12.11 -2.85
N ARG A 125 10.75 11.77 -1.57
CA ARG A 125 11.66 12.03 -0.44
C ARG A 125 12.81 11.01 -0.43
N ARG A 126 13.83 11.23 -1.26
CA ARG A 126 15.02 10.39 -1.35
C ARG A 126 16.08 10.81 -0.32
N GLY A 127 16.58 9.86 0.46
CA GLY A 127 17.95 9.92 0.99
C GLY A 127 18.91 9.43 -0.10
N TYR A 128 20.08 10.04 -0.25
CA TYR A 128 21.08 9.62 -1.23
C TYR A 128 22.20 8.85 -0.53
N GLY A 129 22.64 7.72 -1.11
CA GLY A 129 23.86 7.00 -0.71
C GLY A 129 25.10 7.54 -1.42
N LEU A 130 26.28 7.31 -0.85
CA LEU A 130 27.58 7.84 -1.31
C LEU A 130 28.12 7.25 -2.62
N ASP A 131 27.53 6.17 -3.14
CA ASP A 131 27.94 5.48 -4.38
C ASP A 131 26.95 5.66 -5.55
N GLY A 132 25.88 6.44 -5.36
CA GLY A 132 24.81 6.57 -6.34
C GLY A 132 23.83 5.39 -6.37
N SER A 133 23.98 4.39 -5.49
CA SER A 133 22.90 3.45 -5.20
C SER A 133 21.89 4.15 -4.28
N LEU A 134 20.60 4.09 -4.64
CA LEU A 134 19.56 4.57 -3.75
C LEU A 134 19.50 3.64 -2.52
N PRO A 135 19.52 4.15 -1.27
CA PRO A 135 19.05 3.38 -0.11
C PRO A 135 17.62 2.86 -0.38
N LEU A 136 17.19 1.81 0.34
CA LEU A 136 15.85 1.20 0.21
C LEU A 136 14.82 2.27 -0.11
N SER A 137 14.10 2.09 -1.23
CA SER A 137 13.20 3.14 -1.69
C SER A 137 12.17 3.45 -0.58
N PRO A 138 11.68 4.70 -0.42
CA PRO A 138 10.67 5.01 0.59
C PRO A 138 9.43 4.13 0.49
N PHE A 139 9.12 3.66 -0.72
CA PHE A 139 8.04 2.70 -0.96
C PHE A 139 8.37 1.29 -0.46
N GLU A 140 9.62 0.82 -0.62
CA GLU A 140 10.09 -0.43 -0.04
C GLU A 140 10.01 -0.41 1.49
N ILE A 141 10.41 0.70 2.13
CA ILE A 141 10.28 0.88 3.58
C ILE A 141 8.80 0.79 4.00
N ALA A 142 7.90 1.47 3.27
CA ALA A 142 6.47 1.38 3.53
C ALA A 142 5.94 -0.05 3.35
N LEU A 143 6.40 -0.79 2.34
CA LEU A 143 6.02 -2.20 2.14
C LEU A 143 6.56 -3.10 3.24
N ILE A 144 7.79 -2.87 3.74
CA ILE A 144 8.33 -3.58 4.90
C ILE A 144 7.47 -3.32 6.13
N GLU A 145 7.02 -2.09 6.36
CA GLU A 145 6.11 -1.78 7.48
C GLU A 145 4.72 -2.40 7.30
N ILE A 146 4.17 -2.38 6.08
CA ILE A 146 2.86 -2.99 5.78
C ILE A 146 2.94 -4.50 5.98
N LEU A 147 4.00 -5.12 5.48
CA LEU A 147 4.24 -6.57 5.48
C LEU A 147 5.03 -7.04 6.69
N ALA A 148 5.27 -6.17 7.68
CA ALA A 148 6.23 -6.32 8.79
C ALA A 148 6.18 -7.71 9.43
N GLU A 149 5.03 -8.36 9.44
CA GLU A 149 4.81 -9.65 10.07
C GLU A 149 5.27 -10.87 9.22
N SER A 150 5.85 -10.65 8.05
CA SER A 150 6.36 -11.69 7.16
C SER A 150 7.86 -11.90 7.39
N ASP A 151 8.26 -13.08 7.89
CA ASP A 151 9.67 -13.51 7.85
C ASP A 151 10.10 -13.52 6.38
N THR A 152 10.79 -12.45 5.98
CA THR A 152 11.14 -12.21 4.58
C THR A 152 12.60 -12.62 4.39
N PRO A 153 12.87 -13.79 3.77
CA PRO A 153 14.25 -14.18 3.48
C PRO A 153 14.87 -13.23 2.47
N ALA A 154 16.19 -13.11 2.50
CA ALA A 154 16.92 -12.33 1.50
C ALA A 154 16.58 -12.79 0.08
N VAL A 155 16.42 -11.83 -0.84
CA VAL A 155 16.17 -12.13 -2.25
C VAL A 155 17.38 -12.87 -2.83
N PRO A 156 17.19 -14.03 -3.49
CA PRO A 156 18.28 -14.73 -4.19
C PRO A 156 18.95 -13.83 -5.24
N GLU A 157 20.26 -13.94 -5.42
CA GLU A 157 21.02 -13.11 -6.38
C GLU A 157 20.49 -13.25 -7.81
N GLU A 158 20.02 -14.43 -8.20
CA GLU A 158 19.37 -14.67 -9.50
C GLU A 158 18.15 -13.78 -9.70
N HIS A 159 17.33 -13.61 -8.66
CA HIS A 159 16.15 -12.74 -8.69
C HIS A 159 16.55 -11.27 -8.69
N VAL A 160 17.64 -10.90 -7.99
CA VAL A 160 18.20 -9.53 -8.06
C VAL A 160 18.62 -9.18 -9.49
N GLN A 161 19.24 -10.12 -10.23
CA GLN A 161 19.59 -9.91 -11.63
C GLN A 161 18.35 -9.72 -12.52
N VAL A 162 17.25 -10.43 -12.25
CA VAL A 162 15.96 -10.22 -12.93
C VAL A 162 15.44 -8.81 -12.67
N LEU A 163 15.47 -8.34 -11.42
CA LEU A 163 15.00 -6.99 -11.05
C LEU A 163 15.75 -5.88 -11.79
N ARG A 164 17.08 -5.99 -11.96
CA ARG A 164 17.89 -5.00 -12.70
C ARG A 164 17.45 -4.80 -14.16
N ARG A 165 16.72 -5.76 -14.74
CA ARG A 165 16.21 -5.65 -16.12
C ARG A 165 15.03 -4.70 -16.23
N PHE A 166 14.31 -4.42 -15.13
CA PHE A 166 13.13 -3.55 -15.15
C PHE A 166 13.45 -2.11 -15.56
N ASP A 167 14.63 -1.58 -15.24
CA ASP A 167 15.04 -0.23 -15.66
C ASP A 167 15.12 -0.11 -17.19
N SER A 168 15.75 -1.10 -17.84
CA SER A 168 15.84 -1.15 -19.30
C SER A 168 14.48 -1.33 -19.97
N LEU A 169 13.60 -2.11 -19.35
CA LEU A 169 12.22 -2.31 -19.79
C LEU A 169 11.39 -1.04 -19.67
N GLN A 170 11.60 -0.25 -18.62
CA GLN A 170 10.91 1.02 -18.44
C GLN A 170 11.32 2.01 -19.53
N GLN A 171 12.62 2.15 -19.79
CA GLN A 171 13.14 3.01 -20.86
C GLN A 171 12.61 2.59 -22.24
N GLU A 172 12.58 1.28 -22.51
CA GLU A 172 11.99 0.72 -23.73
C GLU A 172 10.50 1.08 -23.84
N ALA A 173 9.72 0.89 -22.77
CA ALA A 173 8.31 1.24 -22.73
C ALA A 173 8.04 2.73 -22.99
N GLU A 174 8.86 3.61 -22.41
CA GLU A 174 8.75 5.07 -22.57
C GLU A 174 9.05 5.52 -24.00
N SER A 175 9.91 4.79 -24.72
CA SER A 175 10.36 5.10 -26.08
C SER A 175 9.30 4.90 -27.18
N PHE A 176 8.25 4.13 -26.92
CA PHE A 176 7.21 3.89 -27.93
C PHE A 176 6.42 5.16 -28.25
N SER A 177 6.29 5.47 -29.54
CA SER A 177 5.54 6.62 -30.05
C SER A 177 4.07 6.34 -30.30
N ASP A 178 3.71 5.09 -30.59
CA ASP A 178 2.35 4.67 -30.90
C ASP A 178 2.02 3.32 -30.26
N LEU A 179 0.71 3.06 -30.10
CA LEU A 179 0.24 1.85 -29.42
C LEU A 179 0.55 0.58 -30.21
N ASN A 180 0.62 0.63 -31.56
CA ASN A 180 0.91 -0.57 -32.35
C ASN A 180 2.35 -1.03 -32.16
N ALA A 181 3.29 -0.10 -32.18
CA ALA A 181 4.70 -0.37 -31.90
C ALA A 181 4.87 -0.99 -30.50
N LEU A 182 4.15 -0.47 -29.49
CA LEU A 182 4.15 -1.04 -28.15
C LEU A 182 3.60 -2.48 -28.13
N LEU A 183 2.47 -2.74 -28.79
CA LEU A 183 1.85 -4.07 -28.82
C LEU A 183 2.69 -5.10 -29.59
N GLU A 184 3.32 -4.70 -30.69
CA GLU A 184 4.14 -5.57 -31.53
C GLU A 184 5.54 -5.83 -30.97
N SER A 185 6.00 -5.01 -30.03
CA SER A 185 7.30 -5.18 -29.37
C SER A 185 7.44 -6.47 -28.56
N GLY A 186 6.33 -7.07 -28.13
CA GLY A 186 6.34 -8.20 -27.20
C GLY A 186 6.78 -7.83 -25.78
N ILE A 187 6.82 -6.54 -25.41
CA ILE A 187 7.22 -6.10 -24.07
C ILE A 187 6.30 -6.67 -22.97
N ILE A 188 5.00 -6.75 -23.23
CA ILE A 188 3.99 -7.25 -22.27
C ILE A 188 4.25 -8.73 -21.90
N PRO A 189 4.34 -9.68 -22.84
CA PRO A 189 4.64 -11.08 -22.50
C PRO A 189 6.02 -11.23 -21.87
N ARG A 190 7.04 -10.47 -22.32
CA ARG A 190 8.39 -10.50 -21.74
C ARG A 190 8.40 -10.09 -20.26
N VAL A 191 7.66 -9.05 -19.89
CA VAL A 191 7.51 -8.62 -18.49
C VAL A 191 6.77 -9.68 -17.68
N ARG A 192 5.72 -10.29 -18.24
CA ARG A 192 4.97 -11.35 -17.57
C ARG A 192 5.86 -12.56 -17.26
N GLU A 193 6.69 -12.98 -18.21
CA GLU A 193 7.66 -14.06 -18.02
C GLU A 193 8.69 -13.73 -16.92
N LEU A 194 9.22 -12.50 -16.90
CA LEU A 194 10.14 -12.05 -15.84
C LEU A 194 9.49 -12.02 -14.46
N LYS A 195 8.21 -11.61 -14.37
CA LYS A 195 7.47 -11.67 -13.10
C LYS A 195 7.25 -13.11 -12.65
N GLN A 196 6.94 -14.01 -13.59
CA GLN A 196 6.75 -15.43 -13.30
C GLN A 196 8.03 -16.11 -12.78
N SER A 197 9.21 -15.72 -13.31
CA SER A 197 10.50 -16.29 -12.89
C SER A 197 10.92 -15.91 -11.47
N LEU A 198 10.25 -14.95 -10.83
CA LEU A 198 10.54 -14.54 -9.43
C LEU A 198 9.89 -15.49 -8.40
N GLU A 199 9.08 -16.44 -8.84
CA GLU A 199 8.47 -17.46 -7.98
C GLU A 199 7.81 -16.88 -6.71
N LEU A 200 8.19 -17.37 -5.52
CA LEU A 200 7.71 -16.87 -4.24
C LEU A 200 8.37 -15.54 -3.83
N SER A 201 9.55 -15.22 -4.39
CA SER A 201 10.19 -13.92 -4.16
C SER A 201 9.39 -12.77 -4.74
N PHE A 202 8.40 -13.03 -5.61
CA PHE A 202 7.44 -12.02 -6.07
C PHE A 202 6.81 -11.23 -4.90
N TYR A 203 6.54 -11.90 -3.78
CA TYR A 203 5.92 -11.29 -2.59
C TYR A 203 6.91 -10.54 -1.68
N HIS A 204 8.19 -10.49 -2.03
CA HIS A 204 9.20 -9.78 -1.25
C HIS A 204 9.00 -8.25 -1.37
N PRO A 205 9.07 -7.46 -0.27
CA PRO A 205 8.90 -6.01 -0.30
C PRO A 205 9.78 -5.31 -1.35
N GLY A 206 11.07 -5.62 -1.43
CA GLY A 206 11.96 -5.08 -2.46
C GLY A 206 11.63 -5.46 -3.91
N VAL A 207 11.06 -6.64 -4.14
CA VAL A 207 10.61 -7.06 -5.48
C VAL A 207 9.37 -6.26 -5.87
N LEU A 208 8.39 -6.19 -4.97
CA LEU A 208 7.18 -5.38 -5.12
C LEU A 208 7.51 -3.89 -5.30
N ALA A 209 8.50 -3.38 -4.58
CA ALA A 209 8.97 -2.00 -4.67
C ALA A 209 9.65 -1.68 -6.02
N THR A 210 10.19 -2.69 -6.71
CA THR A 210 10.75 -2.53 -8.06
C THR A 210 9.66 -2.62 -9.13
N ILE A 211 8.71 -3.55 -8.96
CA ILE A 211 7.67 -3.83 -9.96
C ILE A 211 6.58 -2.74 -9.98
N ALA A 212 6.15 -2.23 -8.82
CA ALA A 212 5.04 -1.28 -8.75
C ALA A 212 5.33 0.07 -9.47
N PRO A 213 6.52 0.69 -9.33
CA PRO A 213 6.88 1.86 -10.12
C PRO A 213 6.85 1.60 -11.63
N TYR A 214 7.41 0.46 -12.07
CA TYR A 214 7.38 0.05 -13.47
C TYR A 214 5.94 -0.05 -13.98
N ASN A 215 5.05 -0.75 -13.27
CA ASN A 215 3.65 -0.88 -13.66
C ASN A 215 2.92 0.47 -13.67
N ALA A 216 3.26 1.37 -12.76
CA ALA A 216 2.67 2.70 -12.73
C ALA A 216 3.09 3.52 -13.96
N ALA A 217 4.38 3.51 -14.31
CA ALA A 217 4.91 4.18 -15.50
C ALA A 217 4.38 3.56 -16.79
N PHE A 218 4.46 2.23 -16.93
CA PHE A 218 3.96 1.50 -18.09
C PHE A 218 2.45 1.70 -18.27
N GLY A 219 1.68 1.59 -17.19
CA GLY A 219 0.23 1.81 -17.24
C GLY A 219 -0.12 3.22 -17.73
N LYS A 220 0.55 4.24 -17.19
CA LYS A 220 0.36 5.63 -17.65
C LYS A 220 0.68 5.79 -19.13
N LYS A 221 1.82 5.26 -19.59
CA LYS A 221 2.23 5.31 -21.00
C LYS A 221 1.25 4.56 -21.91
N PHE A 222 0.78 3.40 -21.47
CA PHE A 222 -0.23 2.62 -22.18
C PHE A 222 -1.52 3.41 -22.31
N ASP A 223 -2.02 4.02 -21.22
CA ASP A 223 -3.23 4.82 -21.22
C ASP A 223 -3.10 6.03 -22.15
N GLU A 224 -1.96 6.71 -22.15
CA GLU A 224 -1.66 7.82 -23.08
C GLU A 224 -1.74 7.38 -24.55
N LEU A 225 -1.03 6.30 -24.91
CA LEU A 225 -1.01 5.77 -26.27
C LEU A 225 -2.38 5.22 -26.70
N PHE A 226 -3.11 4.61 -25.76
CA PHE A 226 -4.45 4.09 -25.99
C PHE A 226 -5.46 5.20 -26.25
N LEU A 227 -5.46 6.26 -25.43
CA LEU A 227 -6.34 7.41 -25.61
C LEU A 227 -6.04 8.14 -26.92
N ALA A 228 -4.76 8.28 -27.29
CA ALA A 228 -4.36 8.86 -28.57
C ALA A 228 -4.90 8.04 -29.75
N ALA A 229 -4.70 6.72 -29.73
CA ALA A 229 -5.20 5.85 -30.77
C ALA A 229 -6.74 5.86 -30.85
N ALA A 230 -7.43 5.79 -29.70
CA ALA A 230 -8.89 5.85 -29.64
C ALA A 230 -9.45 7.16 -30.22
N ALA A 231 -8.78 8.29 -29.97
CA ALA A 231 -9.14 9.58 -30.55
C ALA A 231 -8.93 9.60 -32.07
N GLU A 232 -7.82 9.05 -32.58
CA GLU A 232 -7.59 8.93 -34.02
C GLU A 232 -8.68 8.10 -34.71
N ILE A 233 -9.03 6.95 -34.12
CA ILE A 233 -10.09 6.07 -34.62
C ILE A 233 -11.43 6.80 -34.66
N LYS A 234 -11.77 7.58 -33.62
CA LYS A 234 -13.00 8.35 -33.55
C LYS A 234 -13.04 9.48 -34.57
N ASN A 235 -11.94 10.21 -34.74
CA ASN A 235 -11.81 11.26 -35.75
C ASN A 235 -11.95 10.70 -37.17
N PHE A 236 -11.37 9.51 -37.41
CA PHE A 236 -11.51 8.82 -38.69
C PHE A 236 -12.94 8.36 -38.94
N ALA A 237 -13.62 7.80 -37.92
CA ALA A 237 -15.03 7.43 -38.02
C ALA A 237 -15.94 8.64 -38.32
N GLN A 238 -15.67 9.79 -37.70
CA GLN A 238 -16.35 11.05 -38.01
C GLN A 238 -16.09 11.52 -39.44
N ALA A 239 -14.83 11.50 -39.89
CA ALA A 239 -14.49 11.87 -41.27
C ALA A 239 -15.12 10.92 -42.30
N LEU A 240 -15.28 9.63 -41.96
CA LEU A 240 -15.97 8.66 -42.81
C LEU A 240 -17.47 8.91 -42.87
N ASP A 241 -18.11 9.24 -41.73
CA ASP A 241 -19.52 9.63 -41.65
C ASP A 241 -19.81 10.89 -42.46
N GLU A 242 -18.96 11.91 -42.34
CA GLU A 242 -19.01 13.14 -43.14
C GLU A 242 -18.88 12.88 -44.64
N GLN A 243 -18.15 11.82 -45.01
CA GLN A 243 -17.99 11.36 -46.40
C GLN A 243 -19.09 10.39 -46.85
N GLY A 244 -20.04 10.03 -45.97
CA GLY A 244 -21.18 9.16 -46.24
C GLY A 244 -20.87 7.65 -46.18
N GLY A 245 -19.75 7.26 -45.58
CA GLY A 245 -19.40 5.86 -45.35
C GLY A 245 -19.93 5.36 -44.00
N SER A 246 -20.55 4.18 -43.98
CA SER A 246 -21.14 3.59 -42.76
C SER A 246 -20.33 2.41 -42.19
N ILE A 247 -19.51 1.76 -43.02
CA ILE A 247 -18.73 0.56 -42.65
C ILE A 247 -17.24 0.91 -42.67
N LEU A 248 -16.58 0.78 -41.52
CA LEU A 248 -15.14 0.99 -41.40
C LEU A 248 -14.34 -0.21 -41.92
N GLY A 249 -14.84 -1.43 -41.78
CA GLY A 249 -14.19 -2.63 -42.35
C GLY A 249 -14.66 -3.94 -41.71
N ASN A 250 -14.20 -5.07 -42.23
CA ASN A 250 -14.51 -6.40 -41.70
C ASN A 250 -13.30 -6.95 -40.93
N VAL A 251 -13.48 -7.28 -39.64
CA VAL A 251 -12.45 -7.90 -38.80
C VAL A 251 -13.02 -9.16 -38.18
N ASP A 252 -12.33 -10.30 -38.35
CA ASP A 252 -12.75 -11.62 -37.88
C ASP A 252 -14.17 -12.04 -38.36
N GLY A 253 -14.64 -11.55 -39.51
CA GLY A 253 -15.98 -11.85 -40.05
C GLY A 253 -17.09 -10.93 -39.53
N ILE A 254 -16.77 -9.93 -38.71
CA ILE A 254 -17.73 -8.95 -38.16
C ILE A 254 -17.45 -7.59 -38.82
N ASP A 255 -18.48 -6.98 -39.40
CA ASP A 255 -18.41 -5.63 -39.93
C ASP A 255 -18.44 -4.62 -38.78
N VAL A 256 -17.38 -3.81 -38.69
CA VAL A 256 -17.28 -2.72 -37.70
C VAL A 256 -17.87 -1.47 -38.33
N THR A 257 -18.94 -0.95 -37.74
CA THR A 257 -19.63 0.25 -38.21
C THR A 257 -19.11 1.51 -37.52
N VAL A 258 -19.39 2.66 -38.13
CA VAL A 258 -19.12 3.99 -37.53
C VAL A 258 -19.89 4.14 -36.20
N GLU A 259 -21.11 3.60 -36.12
CA GLU A 259 -21.94 3.63 -34.92
C GLU A 259 -21.27 2.88 -33.76
N ASP A 260 -20.72 1.68 -34.02
CA ASP A 260 -20.00 0.88 -33.01
C ASP A 260 -18.81 1.64 -32.42
N VAL A 261 -18.04 2.32 -33.27
CA VAL A 261 -16.88 3.12 -32.84
C VAL A 261 -17.30 4.39 -32.11
N SER A 262 -18.41 5.01 -32.53
CA SER A 262 -18.94 6.20 -31.85
C SER A 262 -19.45 5.89 -30.43
N ALA A 263 -19.97 4.67 -30.23
CA ALA A 263 -20.44 4.14 -28.95
C ALA A 263 -19.29 3.65 -28.05
N MET A 264 -18.06 3.52 -28.55
CA MET A 264 -16.91 3.13 -27.74
C MET A 264 -16.46 4.28 -26.83
N GLU A 265 -16.69 4.14 -25.53
CA GLU A 265 -16.05 4.99 -24.52
C GLU A 265 -14.66 4.43 -24.16
N ALA A 266 -13.61 5.14 -24.56
CA ALA A 266 -12.22 4.74 -24.29
C ALA A 266 -11.94 4.55 -22.78
N GLY A 267 -12.58 5.36 -21.93
CA GLY A 267 -12.49 5.24 -20.48
C GLY A 267 -13.17 3.99 -19.92
N GLU A 268 -14.24 3.50 -20.53
CA GLU A 268 -14.88 2.23 -20.14
C GLU A 268 -14.08 1.03 -20.64
N LEU A 269 -13.46 1.12 -21.82
CA LEU A 269 -12.60 0.06 -22.35
C LEU A 269 -11.34 -0.18 -21.50
N LEU A 270 -10.75 0.88 -20.96
CA LEU A 270 -9.64 0.78 -20.00
C LEU A 270 -10.05 0.21 -18.65
N ARG A 271 -11.36 0.21 -18.33
CA ARG A 271 -11.93 -0.36 -17.11
C ARG A 271 -12.34 -1.83 -17.25
N ILE A 272 -12.42 -2.35 -18.48
CA ILE A 272 -12.64 -3.78 -18.76
C ILE A 272 -11.33 -4.55 -18.52
N ASP A 273 -11.42 -5.88 -18.41
CA ASP A 273 -10.24 -6.75 -18.44
C ASP A 273 -9.29 -6.36 -19.59
N TYR A 274 -8.03 -6.03 -19.24
CA TYR A 274 -7.01 -5.58 -20.18
C TYR A 274 -6.84 -6.59 -21.32
N ALA A 275 -6.97 -7.90 -21.09
CA ALA A 275 -6.89 -8.90 -22.16
C ALA A 275 -8.03 -8.75 -23.18
N THR A 276 -9.23 -8.39 -22.72
CA THR A 276 -10.40 -8.14 -23.57
C THR A 276 -10.30 -6.79 -24.27
N ALA A 277 -9.82 -5.76 -23.57
CA ALA A 277 -9.53 -4.45 -24.14
C ALA A 277 -8.43 -4.54 -25.21
N LEU A 278 -7.39 -5.34 -24.97
CA LEU A 278 -6.30 -5.61 -25.90
C LEU A 278 -6.81 -6.30 -27.16
N LYS A 279 -7.66 -7.34 -27.04
CA LYS A 279 -8.26 -8.01 -28.22
C LYS A 279 -9.14 -7.06 -29.03
N LYS A 280 -9.95 -6.23 -28.36
CA LYS A 280 -10.74 -5.19 -29.03
C LYS A 280 -9.83 -4.18 -29.72
N PHE A 281 -8.73 -3.79 -29.09
CA PHE A 281 -7.78 -2.86 -29.66
C PHE A 281 -6.97 -3.46 -30.82
N GLU A 282 -6.50 -4.70 -30.73
CA GLU A 282 -5.85 -5.43 -31.82
C GLU A 282 -6.77 -5.52 -33.04
N ARG A 283 -8.08 -5.70 -32.82
CA ARG A 283 -9.06 -5.65 -33.90
C ARG A 283 -9.10 -4.28 -34.56
N VAL A 284 -9.09 -3.20 -33.77
CA VAL A 284 -9.09 -1.83 -34.31
C VAL A 284 -7.74 -1.43 -34.93
N SER A 285 -6.62 -1.95 -34.42
CA SER A 285 -5.28 -1.80 -35.01
C SER A 285 -5.15 -2.53 -36.36
N LYS A 286 -5.68 -3.76 -36.44
CA LYS A 286 -5.81 -4.51 -37.71
C LYS A 286 -6.72 -3.79 -38.70
N LEU A 287 -7.81 -3.19 -38.22
CA LEU A 287 -8.70 -2.34 -39.01
C LEU A 287 -7.93 -1.15 -39.60
N ARG A 288 -7.13 -0.43 -38.79
CA ARG A 288 -6.25 0.66 -39.25
C ARG A 288 -5.28 0.19 -40.34
N LYS A 289 -4.54 -0.91 -40.11
CA LYS A 289 -3.57 -1.46 -41.07
C LYS A 289 -4.22 -1.95 -42.37
N ALA A 290 -5.45 -2.44 -42.31
CA ALA A 290 -6.22 -2.84 -43.49
C ALA A 290 -6.72 -1.62 -44.30
N LEU A 291 -6.96 -0.49 -43.64
CA LEU A 291 -7.50 0.72 -44.24
C LEU A 291 -6.44 1.68 -44.79
N GLU A 292 -5.26 1.77 -44.18
CA GLU A 292 -4.09 2.48 -44.74
C GLU A 292 -3.65 1.90 -46.11
N ARG A 293 -4.08 0.68 -46.44
CA ARG A 293 -3.74 -0.01 -47.70
C ARG A 293 -4.74 0.19 -48.86
N ARG A 294 -5.85 0.92 -48.68
CA ARG A 294 -6.85 1.17 -49.76
C ARG A 294 -6.85 2.63 -50.24
N PRO A 295 -6.84 2.91 -51.56
CA PRO A 295 -7.06 4.26 -52.08
C PRO A 295 -8.55 4.66 -51.98
N PRO A 296 -8.88 5.96 -51.89
CA PRO A 296 -10.21 6.43 -51.52
C PRO A 296 -11.24 6.14 -52.62
N ILE A 297 -12.33 5.47 -52.25
CA ILE A 297 -13.45 5.12 -53.15
C ILE A 297 -14.51 6.24 -53.07
N ARG A 298 -14.92 6.72 -54.25
CA ARG A 298 -15.93 7.76 -54.45
C ARG A 298 -17.35 7.24 -54.21
N GLY A 299 -18.08 7.97 -53.35
CA GLY A 299 -19.42 8.52 -53.60
C GLY A 299 -20.64 7.62 -53.38
N ALA A 300 -21.54 8.02 -52.47
CA ALA A 300 -22.83 8.65 -52.80
C ALA A 300 -23.65 8.93 -51.51
N ALA A 301 -24.35 10.06 -51.51
CA ALA A 301 -25.00 10.72 -50.37
C ALA A 301 -26.37 10.13 -49.94
N LYS A 302 -26.73 10.26 -48.65
CA LYS A 302 -27.81 11.17 -48.16
C LYS A 302 -28.09 11.15 -46.65
N ALA A 303 -28.06 12.37 -46.08
CA ALA A 303 -28.98 13.00 -45.11
C ALA A 303 -29.07 12.54 -43.63
N ALA A 304 -28.68 13.46 -42.75
CA ALA A 304 -28.73 13.42 -41.28
C ALA A 304 -30.03 14.02 -40.67
N THR A 305 -30.28 13.75 -39.38
CA THR A 305 -30.78 14.75 -38.39
C THR A 305 -30.38 14.35 -36.95
N PRO A 306 -29.99 15.30 -36.06
CA PRO A 306 -29.56 14.99 -34.69
C PRO A 306 -30.64 15.26 -33.64
N ARG A 307 -30.56 14.61 -32.47
CA ARG A 307 -31.31 15.01 -31.26
C ARG A 307 -30.45 14.97 -29.99
N ARG A 308 -30.69 15.96 -29.14
CA ARG A 308 -29.83 16.50 -28.09
C ARG A 308 -30.08 15.85 -26.71
N VAL A 309 -28.99 15.82 -25.94
CA VAL A 309 -28.72 15.35 -24.56
C VAL A 309 -29.72 15.84 -23.49
N SER A 310 -29.94 15.02 -22.45
CA SER A 310 -30.25 15.50 -21.09
C SER A 310 -29.46 14.72 -20.01
N LYS A 311 -28.88 15.47 -19.06
CA LYS A 311 -28.16 14.99 -17.86
C LYS A 311 -29.14 14.91 -16.69
N THR A 312 -28.95 13.94 -15.80
CA THR A 312 -29.51 13.95 -14.44
C THR A 312 -28.40 13.79 -13.41
N ALA A 313 -28.36 14.72 -12.46
CA ALA A 313 -27.47 14.73 -11.30
C ALA A 313 -27.97 13.76 -10.22
N ARG A 314 -27.04 13.20 -9.43
CA ARG A 314 -27.34 12.43 -8.22
C ARG A 314 -26.61 13.07 -7.04
N ALA A 315 -27.37 13.27 -5.95
CA ALA A 315 -26.95 13.91 -4.72
C ALA A 315 -26.01 13.02 -3.89
N SER A 316 -25.08 13.64 -3.15
CA SER A 316 -24.26 12.96 -2.14
C SER A 316 -24.99 12.91 -0.80
N ALA A 317 -24.85 11.78 -0.11
CA ALA A 317 -25.25 11.63 1.28
C ALA A 317 -24.01 11.81 2.16
N THR A 318 -24.13 12.63 3.21
CA THR A 318 -23.12 12.85 4.25
C THR A 318 -23.08 11.69 5.23
N ALA A 319 -21.88 11.18 5.52
CA ALA A 319 -21.65 10.13 6.50
C ALA A 319 -21.74 10.69 7.94
N ALA A 320 -22.33 9.90 8.84
CA ALA A 320 -22.48 10.23 10.25
C ALA A 320 -21.19 9.96 11.04
N VAL A 321 -20.80 10.92 11.89
CA VAL A 321 -19.64 10.84 12.77
C VAL A 321 -19.99 10.02 14.01
N VAL A 322 -19.31 8.90 14.22
CA VAL A 322 -19.40 8.08 15.44
C VAL A 322 -18.45 8.67 16.48
N ARG A 323 -18.96 9.10 17.64
CA ARG A 323 -18.15 9.62 18.74
C ARG A 323 -17.57 8.49 19.60
N ARG A 324 -16.27 8.61 19.92
CA ARG A 324 -15.48 7.65 20.72
C ARG A 324 -15.96 7.56 22.17
N PRO A 325 -15.91 6.38 22.80
CA PRO A 325 -15.85 6.26 24.26
C PRO A 325 -14.43 6.53 24.77
N SER A 326 -14.31 7.24 25.89
CA SER A 326 -13.02 7.48 26.57
C SER A 326 -12.46 6.18 27.15
N LEU A 327 -11.18 5.87 26.86
CA LEU A 327 -10.49 4.68 27.40
C LEU A 327 -9.82 5.00 28.74
N ASP A 328 -9.91 4.07 29.70
CA ASP A 328 -9.13 4.11 30.94
C ASP A 328 -7.73 3.52 30.68
N VAL A 329 -6.81 4.38 30.27
CA VAL A 329 -5.44 4.01 29.89
C VAL A 329 -4.68 3.36 31.06
N HIS A 330 -4.94 3.77 32.30
CA HIS A 330 -4.19 3.25 33.46
C HIS A 330 -4.58 1.80 33.75
N ALA A 331 -5.89 1.50 33.79
CA ALA A 331 -6.37 0.14 34.03
C ALA A 331 -5.97 -0.83 32.90
N MET A 332 -5.94 -0.35 31.64
CA MET A 332 -5.57 -1.20 30.50
C MET A 332 -4.07 -1.49 30.46
N ARG A 333 -3.21 -0.60 30.94
CA ARG A 333 -1.76 -0.84 31.04
C ARG A 333 -1.43 -1.95 32.05
N GLU A 334 -2.12 -1.97 33.18
CA GLU A 334 -1.97 -3.04 34.18
C GLU A 334 -2.44 -4.41 33.68
N ALA A 335 -3.30 -4.43 32.65
CA ALA A 335 -3.84 -5.65 32.04
C ALA A 335 -3.04 -6.17 30.83
N VAL A 336 -1.92 -5.54 30.46
CA VAL A 336 -1.09 -5.95 29.31
C VAL A 336 -0.53 -7.35 29.52
N THR A 337 -0.76 -8.24 28.55
CA THR A 337 -0.31 -9.64 28.63
C THR A 337 1.12 -9.82 28.14
N PRO A 338 1.87 -10.84 28.63
CA PRO A 338 3.21 -11.16 28.12
C PRO A 338 3.26 -11.50 26.63
N ALA A 339 2.17 -12.07 26.08
CA ALA A 339 2.07 -12.39 24.67
C ALA A 339 2.00 -11.12 23.80
N GLN A 340 1.22 -10.11 24.23
CA GLN A 340 1.14 -8.82 23.55
C GLN A 340 2.47 -8.08 23.58
N LEU A 341 3.18 -8.11 24.72
CA LEU A 341 4.54 -7.58 24.82
C LEU A 341 5.47 -8.24 23.80
N SER A 342 5.53 -9.57 23.76
CA SER A 342 6.39 -10.31 22.82
C SER A 342 6.10 -10.00 21.35
N ALA A 343 4.82 -9.81 20.99
CA ALA A 343 4.43 -9.45 19.63
C ALA A 343 4.94 -8.04 19.26
N GLU A 344 4.73 -7.06 20.14
CA GLU A 344 5.26 -5.70 19.93
C GLU A 344 6.79 -5.63 19.96
N GLU A 345 7.45 -6.44 20.79
CA GLU A 345 8.92 -6.51 20.79
C GLU A 345 9.47 -6.95 19.43
N THR A 346 8.79 -7.89 18.76
CA THR A 346 9.16 -8.36 17.42
C THR A 346 9.01 -7.25 16.38
N ARG A 347 7.89 -6.51 16.41
CA ARG A 347 7.66 -5.36 15.52
C ARG A 347 8.71 -4.26 15.73
N LEU A 348 9.07 -3.98 16.97
CA LEU A 348 10.10 -3.01 17.31
C LEU A 348 11.49 -3.42 16.78
N LEU A 349 11.82 -4.71 16.75
CA LEU A 349 13.07 -5.19 16.16
C LEU A 349 13.14 -4.96 14.63
N GLN A 350 12.01 -5.07 13.94
CA GLN A 350 11.91 -4.83 12.50
C GLN A 350 12.03 -3.35 12.17
N VAL A 351 11.37 -2.49 12.97
CA VAL A 351 11.53 -1.03 12.87
C VAL A 351 12.99 -0.63 13.11
N ASP A 352 13.63 -1.17 14.16
CA ASP A 352 15.03 -0.91 14.47
C ASP A 352 15.96 -1.38 13.33
N GLU A 353 15.67 -2.52 12.70
CA GLU A 353 16.46 -3.00 11.54
C GLU A 353 16.25 -2.12 10.29
N SER A 354 15.01 -1.72 10.00
CA SER A 354 14.71 -0.82 8.88
C SER A 354 15.44 0.52 9.02
N ILE A 355 15.36 1.15 10.20
CA ILE A 355 16.06 2.39 10.51
C ILE A 355 17.58 2.18 10.37
N ARG A 356 18.12 1.08 10.90
CA ARG A 356 19.54 0.76 10.83
C ARG A 356 20.04 0.64 9.40
N VAL A 357 19.35 -0.13 8.55
CA VAL A 357 19.71 -0.31 7.15
C VAL A 357 19.73 1.04 6.44
N PHE A 358 18.72 1.88 6.69
CA PHE A 358 18.69 3.22 6.13
C PHE A 358 19.89 4.08 6.59
N VAL A 359 20.12 4.18 7.90
CA VAL A 359 21.18 5.04 8.47
C VAL A 359 22.57 4.62 7.98
N ARG A 360 22.84 3.32 7.84
CA ARG A 360 24.14 2.80 7.40
C ARG A 360 24.41 3.02 5.91
N VAL A 361 23.36 3.13 5.09
CA VAL A 361 23.48 3.29 3.63
C VAL A 361 23.36 4.76 3.23
N ALA A 362 22.67 5.59 4.02
CA ALA A 362 22.50 7.01 3.75
C ALA A 362 23.81 7.81 3.85
N ASP A 363 23.93 8.89 3.07
CA ASP A 363 25.00 9.88 3.20
C ASP A 363 25.07 10.38 4.66
N PRO A 364 26.26 10.45 5.28
CA PRO A 364 26.47 10.98 6.63
C PRO A 364 25.81 12.35 6.90
N LYS A 365 25.58 13.16 5.86
CA LYS A 365 24.88 14.45 5.97
C LYS A 365 23.37 14.32 6.16
N PHE A 366 22.77 13.21 5.74
CA PHE A 366 21.32 12.99 5.71
C PHE A 366 20.85 11.77 6.51
N CYS A 367 21.77 10.97 7.07
CA CYS A 367 21.45 9.78 7.88
C CYS A 367 20.62 10.08 9.14
N GLN A 368 20.51 11.35 9.53
CA GLN A 368 19.70 11.80 10.67
C GLN A 368 18.20 11.96 10.33
N ILE A 369 17.82 11.93 9.05
CA ILE A 369 16.42 12.10 8.63
C ILE A 369 15.96 10.81 7.97
N VAL A 370 15.28 9.96 8.75
CA VAL A 370 14.82 8.65 8.29
C VAL A 370 13.36 8.76 7.81
N PRO A 371 13.06 8.50 6.53
CA PRO A 371 11.70 8.52 6.03
C PRO A 371 10.92 7.33 6.61
N MET A 372 9.86 7.61 7.36
CA MET A 372 8.91 6.62 7.86
C MET A 372 7.63 6.68 7.01
N ARG A 373 6.72 5.73 7.23
CA ARG A 373 5.46 5.66 6.47
C ARG A 373 4.55 6.89 6.58
N PHE A 374 4.58 7.63 7.68
CA PHE A 374 3.71 8.81 7.87
C PHE A 374 4.46 10.12 8.10
N PHE A 375 5.72 10.05 8.48
CA PHE A 375 6.51 11.20 8.94
C PHE A 375 7.99 10.98 8.65
N ASN A 376 8.81 11.99 8.90
CA ASN A 376 10.26 11.84 8.89
C ASN A 376 10.74 11.76 10.33
N LEU A 377 11.39 10.66 10.69
CA LEU A 377 12.01 10.48 11.99
C LEU A 377 13.33 11.24 12.03
N ILE A 378 13.47 12.15 13.00
CA ILE A 378 14.67 12.97 13.17
C ILE A 378 15.52 12.40 14.31
N LEU A 379 16.64 11.79 13.93
CA LEU A 379 17.64 11.27 14.84
C LEU A 379 18.59 12.39 15.28
N SER A 380 18.94 12.39 16.55
CA SER A 380 20.09 13.12 17.06
C SER A 380 21.39 12.49 16.57
N PRO A 381 22.53 13.21 16.59
CA PRO A 381 23.82 12.65 16.21
C PRO A 381 24.17 11.37 16.99
N ALA A 382 23.92 11.35 18.31
CA ALA A 382 24.19 10.19 19.14
C ALA A 382 23.29 8.97 18.82
N GLU A 383 22.05 9.21 18.41
CA GLU A 383 21.14 8.15 17.95
C GLU A 383 21.63 7.58 16.60
N ALA A 384 21.98 8.44 15.64
CA ALA A 384 22.51 8.01 14.35
C ALA A 384 23.83 7.22 14.50
N ASP A 385 24.74 7.68 15.36
CA ASP A 385 25.98 6.97 15.68
C ASP A 385 25.72 5.59 16.29
N ALA A 386 24.70 5.46 17.16
CA ALA A 386 24.31 4.18 17.75
C ALA A 386 23.80 3.17 16.70
N TYR A 387 23.12 3.65 15.64
CA TYR A 387 22.67 2.81 14.51
C TYR A 387 23.83 2.40 13.58
N CYS A 388 24.83 3.26 13.42
CA CYS A 388 26.06 2.94 12.68
C CYS A 388 26.92 1.90 13.41
N ALA A 389 26.92 1.91 14.74
CA ALA A 389 27.81 1.06 15.52
C ALA A 389 27.37 -0.42 15.60
N ASP A 390 28.34 -1.32 15.79
CA ASP A 390 28.15 -2.78 15.79
C ASP A 390 27.85 -3.39 17.18
N TYR A 391 27.25 -2.61 18.10
CA TYR A 391 26.99 -3.03 19.48
C TYR A 391 25.87 -4.09 19.65
N ARG A 392 25.26 -4.59 18.57
CA ARG A 392 24.11 -5.51 18.63
C ARG A 392 24.49 -6.96 18.96
N ARG A 393 25.76 -7.35 18.85
CA ARG A 393 26.16 -8.69 19.27
C ARG A 393 26.06 -8.75 20.79
N GLN A 394 25.16 -9.58 21.32
CA GLN A 394 24.93 -9.87 22.75
C GLN A 394 26.18 -10.19 23.59
N LYS A 395 27.37 -10.27 22.98
CA LYS A 395 28.66 -10.50 23.63
C LYS A 395 29.34 -9.22 24.13
N ASP A 396 28.96 -8.04 23.66
CA ASP A 396 29.59 -6.77 24.06
C ASP A 396 28.97 -6.26 25.38
N LYS A 397 29.64 -6.56 26.51
CA LYS A 397 29.18 -6.24 27.87
C LYS A 397 29.61 -4.85 28.37
N GLY A 398 29.85 -3.90 27.46
CA GLY A 398 30.31 -2.55 27.81
C GLY A 398 29.18 -1.58 28.12
N ILE A 399 29.43 -0.60 28.99
CA ILE A 399 28.49 0.50 29.29
C ILE A 399 28.06 1.24 28.01
N LEU A 400 28.98 1.45 27.06
CA LEU A 400 28.67 2.05 25.75
C LEU A 400 27.67 1.23 24.93
N ALA A 401 27.76 -0.10 25.00
CA ALA A 401 26.80 -0.98 24.33
C ALA A 401 25.42 -0.95 25.01
N GLU A 402 25.36 -0.69 26.31
CA GLU A 402 24.10 -0.44 27.02
C GLU A 402 23.50 0.91 26.67
N VAL A 403 24.31 1.98 26.60
CA VAL A 403 23.89 3.30 26.12
C VAL A 403 23.28 3.19 24.73
N ALA A 404 24.00 2.56 23.79
CA ALA A 404 23.53 2.38 22.42
C ALA A 404 22.21 1.60 22.39
N ARG A 405 22.08 0.51 23.17
CA ARG A 405 20.83 -0.27 23.25
C ARG A 405 19.65 0.56 23.76
N VAL A 406 19.86 1.42 24.77
CA VAL A 406 18.82 2.32 25.28
C VAL A 406 18.41 3.33 24.21
N LEU A 407 19.38 3.96 23.51
CA LEU A 407 19.11 4.92 22.44
C LEU A 407 18.34 4.29 21.27
N LEU A 408 18.82 3.15 20.76
CA LEU A 408 18.16 2.40 19.69
C LEU A 408 16.71 2.06 20.06
N ARG A 409 16.51 1.55 21.28
CA ARG A 409 15.18 1.17 21.76
C ARG A 409 14.26 2.37 21.94
N ALA A 410 14.76 3.49 22.47
CA ALA A 410 13.98 4.71 22.64
C ALA A 410 13.51 5.27 21.29
N VAL A 411 14.39 5.27 20.29
CA VAL A 411 14.05 5.66 18.91
C VAL A 411 13.00 4.73 18.30
N ALA A 412 13.19 3.41 18.39
CA ALA A 412 12.26 2.44 17.81
C ALA A 412 10.86 2.54 18.43
N VAL A 413 10.77 2.69 19.76
CA VAL A 413 9.48 2.85 20.46
C VAL A 413 8.83 4.17 20.07
N SER A 414 9.57 5.28 20.03
CA SER A 414 9.04 6.59 19.64
C SER A 414 8.53 6.58 18.19
N ALA A 415 9.28 5.97 17.28
CA ALA A 415 8.89 5.84 15.88
C ALA A 415 7.63 5.01 15.71
N ARG A 416 7.56 3.83 16.36
CA ARG A 416 6.38 2.96 16.33
C ARG A 416 5.15 3.63 16.95
N MET A 417 5.31 4.30 18.09
CA MET A 417 4.22 5.01 18.76
C MET A 417 3.68 6.17 17.91
N THR A 418 4.56 6.90 17.22
CA THR A 418 4.14 7.94 16.26
C THR A 418 3.40 7.33 15.06
N THR A 419 3.85 6.19 14.53
CA THR A 419 3.14 5.46 13.47
C THR A 419 1.74 5.05 13.92
N GLU A 420 1.61 4.44 15.11
CA GLU A 420 0.31 4.00 15.63
C GLU A 420 -0.62 5.19 15.96
N LEU A 421 -0.08 6.32 16.42
CA LEU A 421 -0.85 7.56 16.59
C LEU A 421 -1.41 8.08 15.27
N GLU A 422 -0.60 8.05 14.20
CA GLU A 422 -1.05 8.46 12.87
C GLU A 422 -2.08 7.48 12.26
N GLU A 423 -1.94 6.18 12.54
CA GLU A 423 -2.94 5.18 12.16
C GLU A 423 -4.26 5.40 12.91
N LEU A 424 -4.19 5.64 14.23
CA LEU A 424 -5.38 5.86 15.06
C LEU A 424 -6.20 7.07 14.60
N LYS A 425 -5.55 8.16 14.19
CA LYS A 425 -6.21 9.34 13.60
C LYS A 425 -6.91 9.04 12.27
N ARG A 426 -6.36 8.12 11.48
CA ARG A 426 -6.86 7.81 10.12
C ARG A 426 -7.95 6.75 10.14
N CYS A 427 -7.91 5.82 11.09
CA CYS A 427 -8.89 4.76 11.28
C CYS A 427 -10.17 5.22 11.99
N GLU A 428 -10.43 6.53 12.10
CA GLU A 428 -11.56 7.11 12.84
C GLU A 428 -12.93 6.57 12.41
N ASN A 429 -13.06 6.12 11.16
CA ASN A 429 -14.30 5.58 10.61
C ASN A 429 -14.35 4.03 10.59
N SER A 430 -13.27 3.34 10.99
CA SER A 430 -13.18 1.87 10.95
C SER A 430 -13.38 1.29 12.34
N ALA A 431 -14.57 0.74 12.62
CA ALA A 431 -15.02 0.33 13.96
C ALA A 431 -14.16 -0.76 14.65
N SER A 432 -13.35 -1.53 13.92
CA SER A 432 -12.51 -2.61 14.46
C SER A 432 -11.02 -2.26 14.53
N LEU A 433 -10.49 -1.48 13.58
CA LEU A 433 -9.05 -1.22 13.44
C LEU A 433 -8.56 -0.15 14.43
N TRP A 434 -9.39 0.86 14.73
CA TRP A 434 -9.05 1.88 15.73
C TRP A 434 -8.70 1.27 17.09
N LYS A 435 -9.42 0.21 17.50
CA LYS A 435 -9.20 -0.46 18.79
C LYS A 435 -7.86 -1.19 18.84
N LEU A 436 -7.45 -1.80 17.73
CA LEU A 436 -6.16 -2.49 17.64
C LEU A 436 -4.97 -1.51 17.72
N HIS A 437 -5.09 -0.36 17.06
CA HIS A 437 -4.10 0.71 17.17
C HIS A 437 -4.05 1.28 18.60
N ALA A 438 -5.21 1.43 19.25
CA ALA A 438 -5.28 1.83 20.65
C ALA A 438 -4.63 0.80 21.60
N ASP A 439 -4.90 -0.48 21.41
CA ASP A 439 -4.31 -1.58 22.18
C ASP A 439 -2.79 -1.65 21.97
N SER A 440 -2.29 -1.48 20.74
CA SER A 440 -0.86 -1.40 20.43
C SER A 440 -0.19 -0.23 21.14
N LEU A 441 -0.81 0.96 21.13
CA LEU A 441 -0.32 2.14 21.85
C LEU A 441 -0.21 1.88 23.37
N ILE A 442 -1.17 1.18 23.96
CA ILE A 442 -1.15 0.82 25.40
C ILE A 442 0.04 -0.09 25.71
N VAL A 443 0.32 -1.09 24.87
CA VAL A 443 1.49 -1.96 25.01
C VAL A 443 2.79 -1.17 24.84
N LEU A 444 2.86 -0.26 23.87
CA LEU A 444 4.03 0.60 23.64
C LEU A 444 4.28 1.57 24.81
N LEU A 445 3.23 2.08 25.46
CA LEU A 445 3.33 2.90 26.67
C LEU A 445 3.94 2.10 27.84
N GLU A 446 3.60 0.81 27.94
CA GLU A 446 4.19 -0.06 28.95
C GLU A 446 5.67 -0.37 28.67
N ILE A 447 6.01 -0.66 27.40
CA ILE A 447 7.40 -0.82 26.97
C ILE A 447 8.20 0.47 27.23
N ALA A 448 7.62 1.64 26.97
CA ALA A 448 8.25 2.93 27.24
C ALA A 448 8.53 3.15 28.74
N SER A 449 7.61 2.74 29.61
CA SER A 449 7.77 2.79 31.07
C SER A 449 8.92 1.93 31.55
N THR A 450 8.95 0.65 31.12
CA THR A 450 10.06 -0.25 31.49
C THR A 450 11.41 0.21 30.93
N LEU A 451 11.41 0.87 29.77
CA LEU A 451 12.61 1.48 29.21
C LEU A 451 13.06 2.70 30.02
N ASN A 452 12.13 3.51 30.53
CA ASN A 452 12.44 4.64 31.39
C ASN A 452 13.16 4.18 32.68
N ASP A 453 12.66 3.14 33.34
CA ASP A 453 13.32 2.57 34.53
C ASP A 453 14.73 2.04 34.23
N LYS A 454 14.96 1.52 33.02
CA LYS A 454 16.28 1.06 32.57
C LYS A 454 17.21 2.24 32.30
N ALA A 455 16.71 3.29 31.64
CA ALA A 455 17.46 4.50 31.35
C ALA A 455 17.86 5.24 32.63
N GLU A 456 16.96 5.35 33.61
CA GLU A 456 17.24 5.97 34.92
C GLU A 456 18.31 5.21 35.70
N ARG A 457 18.21 3.87 35.75
CA ARG A 457 19.25 3.03 36.34
C ARG A 457 20.61 3.25 35.68
N LEU A 458 20.64 3.36 34.36
CA LEU A 458 21.89 3.57 33.62
C LEU A 458 22.44 4.99 33.80
N LEU A 459 21.57 6.01 33.90
CA LEU A 459 21.96 7.38 34.22
C LEU A 459 22.58 7.50 35.62
N ALA A 460 22.08 6.76 36.61
CA ALA A 460 22.66 6.73 37.96
C ALA A 460 24.11 6.21 37.97
N HIS A 461 24.50 5.37 37.02
CA HIS A 461 25.90 4.92 36.89
C HIS A 461 26.82 6.04 36.37
N PHE A 462 26.29 6.98 35.59
CA PHE A 462 27.03 8.14 35.07
C PHE A 462 27.08 9.32 36.03
N GLU A 463 26.39 9.30 37.16
CA GLU A 463 26.56 10.32 38.21
C GLU A 463 27.92 10.20 38.93
N HIS A 464 28.57 9.04 38.78
CA HIS A 464 29.87 8.74 39.39
C HIS A 464 31.04 8.71 38.39
N GLU A 465 30.78 8.79 37.08
CA GLU A 465 31.80 8.83 36.01
C GLU A 465 31.66 10.09 35.15
N ASP A 466 32.77 10.65 34.64
CA ASP A 466 32.82 11.86 33.78
C ASP A 466 32.28 11.62 32.34
N SER A 467 31.13 10.96 32.19
CA SER A 467 30.52 10.62 30.90
C SER A 467 29.33 11.54 30.57
N LEU A 468 29.57 12.86 30.68
CA LEU A 468 28.59 13.90 30.37
C LEU A 468 27.88 13.73 29.01
N PRO A 469 28.55 13.43 27.88
CA PRO A 469 27.90 13.37 26.57
C PRO A 469 26.89 12.21 26.43
N HIS A 470 27.18 11.03 27.01
CA HIS A 470 26.26 9.88 26.96
C HIS A 470 25.02 10.12 27.82
N SER A 471 25.19 10.74 28.99
CA SER A 471 24.06 11.10 29.85
C SER A 471 23.12 12.11 29.17
N VAL A 472 23.66 13.08 28.43
CA VAL A 472 22.88 14.06 27.68
C VAL A 472 22.13 13.40 26.53
N ALA A 473 22.78 12.50 25.79
CA ALA A 473 22.15 11.75 24.71
C ALA A 473 20.94 10.92 25.19
N ILE A 474 21.11 10.18 26.29
CA ILE A 474 20.02 9.39 26.88
C ILE A 474 18.88 10.28 27.34
N ARG A 475 19.17 11.35 28.10
CA ARG A 475 18.11 12.26 28.58
C ARG A 475 17.34 12.89 27.41
N SER A 476 18.04 13.28 26.33
CA SER A 476 17.40 13.84 25.14
C SER A 476 16.49 12.84 24.44
N SER A 477 16.97 11.60 24.21
CA SER A 477 16.18 10.55 23.56
C SER A 477 14.97 10.14 24.41
N MET A 478 15.16 10.00 25.73
CA MET A 478 14.07 9.71 26.67
C MET A 478 13.08 10.86 26.80
N GLN A 479 13.50 12.12 26.64
CA GLN A 479 12.57 13.24 26.57
C GLN A 479 11.66 13.14 25.35
N LYS A 480 12.22 12.87 24.16
CA LYS A 480 11.41 12.66 22.94
C LYS A 480 10.39 11.53 23.13
N LEU A 481 10.80 10.43 23.75
CA LEU A 481 9.92 9.31 24.04
C LEU A 481 8.80 9.70 25.02
N ARG A 482 9.11 10.47 26.06
CA ARG A 482 8.11 10.99 27.01
C ARG A 482 7.11 11.91 26.35
N ASP A 483 7.57 12.86 25.53
CA ASP A 483 6.69 13.77 24.78
C ASP A 483 5.73 12.98 23.85
N CYS A 484 6.24 11.92 23.20
CA CYS A 484 5.43 11.03 22.37
C CYS A 484 4.43 10.22 23.19
N ALA A 485 4.84 9.70 24.35
CA ALA A 485 3.98 8.97 25.28
C ALA A 485 2.86 9.84 25.85
N GLU A 486 3.15 11.09 26.22
CA GLU A 486 2.15 12.06 26.67
C GLU A 486 1.12 12.35 25.58
N LEU A 487 1.56 12.52 24.33
CA LEU A 487 0.66 12.70 23.19
C LEU A 487 -0.23 11.47 22.96
N ALA A 488 0.34 10.26 23.07
CA ALA A 488 -0.41 9.01 22.95
C ALA A 488 -1.49 8.89 24.04
N VAL A 489 -1.15 9.16 25.30
CA VAL A 489 -2.11 9.17 26.41
C VAL A 489 -3.23 10.18 26.15
N ALA A 490 -2.89 11.42 25.81
CA ALA A 490 -3.88 12.48 25.54
C ALA A 490 -4.82 12.14 24.37
N THR A 491 -4.31 11.42 23.35
CA THR A 491 -5.11 10.99 22.20
C THR A 491 -6.06 9.85 22.57
N LEU A 492 -5.64 8.92 23.44
CA LEU A 492 -6.45 7.79 23.92
C LEU A 492 -7.52 8.22 24.94
N THR A 493 -7.24 9.23 25.78
CA THR A 493 -8.21 9.76 26.77
C THR A 493 -9.21 10.74 26.16
N GLY A 494 -8.96 11.26 24.95
CA GLY A 494 -9.84 12.22 24.27
C GLY A 494 -9.65 13.68 24.70
N ASP A 495 -8.54 14.02 25.38
CA ASP A 495 -8.29 15.37 25.90
C ASP A 495 -8.07 16.44 24.81
N GLN A 496 -7.68 16.04 23.60
CA GLN A 496 -7.52 17.00 22.48
C GLN A 496 -8.85 17.58 22.00
N ASP A 497 -9.95 16.82 22.05
CA ASP A 497 -11.26 17.32 21.62
C ASP A 497 -11.86 18.32 22.61
N GLN A 498 -11.52 18.21 23.91
CA GLN A 498 -12.02 19.13 24.95
C GLN A 498 -11.32 20.49 24.93
N LYS A 499 -10.00 20.55 24.71
CA LYS A 499 -9.27 21.82 24.58
C LYS A 499 -9.64 22.58 23.31
N SER A 500 -9.87 21.86 22.20
CA SER A 500 -10.31 22.44 20.92
C SER A 500 -11.72 23.00 20.99
N ALA A 501 -12.64 22.29 21.67
CA ALA A 501 -14.01 22.75 21.88
C ALA A 501 -14.08 23.95 22.85
N ALA A 502 -13.24 23.97 23.90
CA ALA A 502 -13.18 25.10 24.83
C ALA A 502 -12.64 26.38 24.16
N ALA A 503 -11.63 26.26 23.30
CA ALA A 503 -11.06 27.39 22.57
C ALA A 503 -11.97 27.94 21.46
N ALA A 504 -12.85 27.12 20.87
CA ALA A 504 -13.85 27.56 19.90
C ALA A 504 -15.11 28.18 20.57
N SER A 505 -15.22 28.10 21.89
CA SER A 505 -16.36 28.59 22.68
C SER A 505 -16.04 29.84 23.53
N SER A 506 -14.82 30.39 23.40
CA SER A 506 -14.36 31.60 24.11
C SER A 506 -14.19 32.77 23.17
#